data_AF-A0A942YVL3-F1
#
_entry.id   AF-A0A942YVL3-F1
#
_cell.length_a   1.000
_cell.length_b   1.000
_cell.length_c   1.000
_cell.angle_alpha   90.00
_cell.angle_beta   90.00
_cell.angle_gamma   90.00
#
_symmetry.space_group_name_H-M   'P 1'
#
loop_
_entity.id
_entity.type
_entity.pdbx_description
1 polymer ?
#
loop_
_entity_poly.entity_id
_entity_poly.type
_entity_poly.pdbx_seq_one_letter_code
_entity_poly.pdbx_strand_id
1 'polypeptide(L)'
;MKKRLLFTIPISLLLIAAIVTSFILINIKPSKGDVSQAQRLNEYTKPAVVRIIDYALVGWQFNDYNPEVEAVLEQLKYQTLIGGSGSGAIISADGYIVTNAHVVEYGKMADQEVADAAFQQLVTIMADHFQVDYNTAYNYLVAYTQYTEINRVTKVILPGGDVLDGEIKSYGAPINQGKDASVVKIEGKNLPTIPLGDSSDVQNQDNIWVSGYPAAADSDLLSPDSSLVSTMNAGQISATDKKTDQGSPVIQINAAATHGNSGGPVINEKGQIIGLLTFRGDTVNGQEVQGFNFAVPVNTVKEFVNQAGVRNTKSETNRLYKEGLELYWGGYYKHALEKFEAVQRIYPNHSEIKEYISNSEEKMSKSKMLWSDYATFFYIGDGVAGLLVLILLVFTFASSSKNKAAAAVLPAAGPGVDMGVQGPTPTVPPTPEMNLNDLNKDGKVDIQDLLIALQEQQKKQNKDGNSE
;
A
#
# COMPACT_ATOMS: atom_id res chain seq x y z
N MET A 1 14.31 68.28 -18.35
CA MET A 1 13.59 67.35 -17.45
C MET A 1 12.33 66.75 -18.07
N LYS A 2 11.31 67.53 -18.46
CA LYS A 2 10.01 67.00 -18.97
C LYS A 2 10.11 66.01 -20.15
N LYS A 3 10.98 66.25 -21.15
CA LYS A 3 11.17 65.32 -22.28
C LYS A 3 11.87 64.01 -21.91
N ARG A 4 12.76 63.99 -20.90
CA ARG A 4 13.48 62.77 -20.49
C ARG A 4 12.57 61.84 -19.69
N LEU A 5 11.78 62.41 -18.76
CA LEU A 5 10.75 61.67 -18.00
C LEU A 5 9.75 60.94 -18.91
N LEU A 6 9.39 61.56 -20.04
CA LEU A 6 8.41 61.03 -21.00
C LEU A 6 8.84 59.69 -21.63
N PHE A 7 10.15 59.41 -21.71
CA PHE A 7 10.68 58.17 -22.26
C PHE A 7 11.21 57.21 -21.19
N THR A 8 11.82 57.73 -20.12
CA THR A 8 12.45 56.87 -19.11
C THR A 8 11.45 56.18 -18.20
N ILE A 9 10.33 56.83 -17.86
CA ILE A 9 9.30 56.24 -16.99
C ILE A 9 8.62 55.04 -17.66
N PRO A 10 8.10 55.12 -18.91
CA PRO A 10 7.48 53.97 -19.55
C PRO A 10 8.42 52.78 -19.72
N ILE A 11 9.68 53.03 -20.10
CA ILE A 11 10.69 51.97 -20.28
C ILE A 11 11.04 51.34 -18.92
N SER A 12 11.23 52.15 -17.88
CA SER A 12 11.53 51.61 -16.53
C SER A 12 10.36 50.80 -15.99
N LEU A 13 9.11 51.22 -16.22
CA LEU A 13 7.92 50.47 -15.83
C LEU A 13 7.81 49.14 -16.59
N LEU A 14 8.13 49.11 -17.89
CA LEU A 14 8.17 47.86 -18.67
C LEU A 14 9.24 46.90 -18.16
N LEU A 15 10.44 47.40 -17.83
CA LEU A 15 11.52 46.57 -17.28
C LEU A 15 11.17 46.02 -15.90
N ILE A 16 10.58 46.85 -15.03
CA ILE A 16 10.08 46.41 -13.72
C ILE A 16 8.97 45.37 -13.89
N ALA A 17 8.03 45.59 -14.82
CA ALA A 17 6.98 44.62 -15.12
C ALA A 17 7.55 43.28 -15.62
N ALA A 18 8.61 43.30 -16.42
CA ALA A 18 9.29 42.09 -16.86
C ALA A 18 9.94 41.33 -15.68
N ILE A 19 10.63 42.04 -14.77
CA ILE A 19 11.21 41.46 -13.55
C ILE A 19 10.12 40.84 -12.66
N VAL A 20 9.02 41.56 -12.44
CA VAL A 20 7.89 41.06 -11.66
C VAL A 20 7.28 39.83 -12.33
N THR A 21 7.13 39.84 -13.66
CA THR A 21 6.61 38.69 -14.41
C THR A 21 7.53 37.49 -14.31
N SER A 22 8.85 37.68 -14.41
CA SER A 22 9.85 36.64 -14.23
C SER A 22 9.73 36.00 -12.83
N PHE A 23 9.68 36.83 -11.79
CA PHE A 23 9.51 36.37 -10.43
C PHE A 23 8.22 35.56 -10.26
N ILE A 24 7.12 36.00 -10.86
CA ILE A 24 5.85 35.25 -10.85
C ILE A 24 6.03 33.89 -11.54
N LEU A 25 6.58 33.86 -12.76
CA LEU A 25 6.74 32.64 -13.57
C LEU A 25 7.59 31.58 -12.87
N ILE A 26 8.75 31.96 -12.30
CA ILE A 26 9.65 31.04 -11.58
C ILE A 26 8.94 30.38 -10.38
N ASN A 27 8.02 31.09 -9.74
CA ASN A 27 7.34 30.63 -8.53
C ASN A 27 6.01 29.89 -8.83
N ILE A 28 5.63 29.69 -10.10
CA ILE A 28 4.47 28.87 -10.46
C ILE A 28 4.75 27.41 -10.10
N LYS A 29 4.03 26.91 -9.11
CA LYS A 29 4.07 25.49 -8.75
C LYS A 29 3.18 24.67 -9.67
N PRO A 30 3.51 23.40 -9.93
CA PRO A 30 2.60 22.48 -10.60
C PRO A 30 1.24 22.44 -9.88
N SER A 31 0.17 22.76 -10.58
CA SER A 31 -1.19 22.53 -10.09
C SER A 31 -1.42 21.02 -10.01
N LYS A 32 -2.20 20.53 -9.04
CA LYS A 32 -2.55 19.11 -8.92
C LYS A 32 -3.60 18.65 -9.94
N GLY A 33 -3.92 19.49 -10.93
CA GLY A 33 -4.99 19.26 -11.90
C GLY A 33 -6.37 19.20 -11.24
N ASP A 34 -7.35 18.67 -11.97
CA ASP A 34 -8.73 18.48 -11.49
C ASP A 34 -8.92 17.14 -10.75
N VAL A 35 -7.84 16.56 -10.24
CA VAL A 35 -7.85 15.25 -9.57
C VAL A 35 -8.42 15.39 -8.16
N SER A 36 -9.47 14.62 -7.85
CA SER A 36 -10.12 14.66 -6.53
C SER A 36 -9.17 14.22 -5.41
N GLN A 37 -9.40 14.67 -4.18
CA GLN A 37 -8.58 14.26 -3.03
C GLN A 37 -8.61 12.75 -2.82
N ALA A 38 -9.78 12.12 -2.93
CA ALA A 38 -9.94 10.67 -2.83
C ALA A 38 -9.08 9.94 -3.87
N GLN A 39 -9.12 10.38 -5.13
CA GLN A 39 -8.30 9.79 -6.18
C GLN A 39 -6.80 9.94 -5.86
N ARG A 40 -6.36 11.11 -5.41
CA ARG A 40 -4.94 11.29 -5.02
C ARG A 40 -4.54 10.36 -3.88
N LEU A 41 -5.39 10.23 -2.86
CA LEU A 41 -5.13 9.33 -1.73
C LEU A 41 -5.00 7.89 -2.21
N ASN A 42 -5.92 7.41 -3.04
CA ASN A 42 -5.85 6.08 -3.65
C ASN A 42 -4.49 5.83 -4.29
N GLU A 43 -4.09 6.73 -5.18
CA GLU A 43 -2.85 6.61 -5.95
C GLU A 43 -1.62 6.63 -5.03
N TYR A 44 -1.63 7.45 -3.98
CA TYR A 44 -0.51 7.54 -3.04
C TYR A 44 -0.36 6.31 -2.13
N THR A 45 -1.47 5.66 -1.77
CA THR A 45 -1.46 4.61 -0.73
C THR A 45 -1.55 3.21 -1.30
N LYS A 46 -2.22 3.00 -2.44
CA LYS A 46 -2.42 1.69 -3.07
C LYS A 46 -1.13 0.86 -3.19
N PRO A 47 0.03 1.40 -3.61
CA PRO A 47 1.27 0.60 -3.74
C PRO A 47 1.81 0.01 -2.43
N ALA A 48 1.31 0.46 -1.27
CA ALA A 48 1.74 0.03 0.06
C ALA A 48 0.70 -0.82 0.79
N VAL A 49 -0.48 -1.04 0.20
CA VAL A 49 -1.52 -1.95 0.74
C VAL A 49 -1.21 -3.34 0.23
N VAL A 50 -1.18 -4.34 1.10
CA VAL A 50 -0.78 -5.71 0.74
C VAL A 50 -1.87 -6.70 1.09
N ARG A 51 -1.88 -7.85 0.42
CA ARG A 51 -2.68 -9.02 0.83
C ARG A 51 -1.80 -9.92 1.68
N ILE A 52 -2.35 -10.45 2.76
CA ILE A 52 -1.67 -11.37 3.66
C ILE A 52 -2.43 -12.68 3.65
N ILE A 53 -1.71 -13.78 3.52
CA ILE A 53 -2.24 -15.14 3.63
C ILE A 53 -1.48 -15.82 4.76
N ASP A 54 -2.20 -16.36 5.73
CA ASP A 54 -1.63 -17.08 6.85
C ASP A 54 -2.31 -18.44 6.97
N TYR A 55 -1.54 -19.51 6.85
CA TYR A 55 -2.07 -20.87 6.83
C TYR A 55 -1.14 -21.87 7.49
N ALA A 56 -1.72 -22.99 7.89
CA ALA A 56 -1.02 -24.17 8.38
C ALA A 56 -1.41 -25.38 7.53
N LEU A 57 -0.40 -26.15 7.11
CA LEU A 57 -0.55 -27.48 6.55
C LEU A 57 -0.36 -28.49 7.66
N VAL A 58 -1.40 -29.27 7.95
CA VAL A 58 -1.35 -30.34 8.96
C VAL A 58 -1.23 -31.68 8.25
N GLY A 59 -0.13 -32.39 8.49
CA GLY A 59 0.09 -33.74 7.98
C GLY A 59 -0.59 -34.78 8.85
N TRP A 60 -1.12 -35.82 8.22
CA TRP A 60 -1.87 -36.89 8.88
C TRP A 60 -1.22 -38.25 8.66
N GLN A 61 -1.24 -39.07 9.70
CA GLN A 61 -1.00 -40.50 9.61
C GLN A 61 -2.30 -41.24 9.88
N PHE A 62 -2.59 -42.22 9.03
CA PHE A 62 -3.75 -43.09 9.12
C PHE A 62 -3.33 -44.52 9.45
N ASN A 63 -4.02 -45.13 10.42
CA ASN A 63 -3.69 -46.44 10.97
C ASN A 63 -4.75 -47.51 10.67
N ASP A 64 -5.67 -47.25 9.74
CA ASP A 64 -6.62 -48.24 9.19
C ASP A 64 -6.35 -48.48 7.70
N TYR A 65 -6.47 -49.72 7.25
CA TYR A 65 -6.35 -50.05 5.83
C TYR A 65 -7.75 -50.07 5.20
N ASN A 66 -8.17 -48.89 4.73
CA ASN A 66 -9.38 -48.71 3.95
C ASN A 66 -9.02 -48.08 2.59
N PRO A 67 -9.04 -48.84 1.48
CA PRO A 67 -8.63 -48.35 0.17
C PRO A 67 -9.42 -47.15 -0.37
N GLU A 68 -10.70 -47.02 0.00
CA GLU A 68 -11.53 -45.90 -0.45
C GLU A 68 -11.14 -44.61 0.27
N VAL A 69 -10.89 -44.71 1.59
CA VAL A 69 -10.37 -43.61 2.40
C VAL A 69 -8.97 -43.22 1.94
N GLU A 70 -8.11 -44.20 1.69
CA GLU A 70 -6.73 -43.98 1.21
C GLU A 70 -6.71 -43.16 -0.08
N ALA A 71 -7.60 -43.47 -1.04
CA ALA A 71 -7.69 -42.74 -2.30
C ALA A 71 -8.04 -41.25 -2.11
N VAL A 72 -8.87 -40.90 -1.12
CA VAL A 72 -9.19 -39.49 -0.80
C VAL A 72 -7.97 -38.82 -0.16
N LEU A 73 -7.28 -39.52 0.74
CA LEU A 73 -6.11 -38.98 1.42
C LEU A 73 -4.93 -38.76 0.48
N GLU A 74 -4.72 -39.64 -0.49
CA GLU A 74 -3.74 -39.44 -1.56
C GLU A 74 -4.02 -38.17 -2.37
N GLN A 75 -5.30 -37.87 -2.67
CA GLN A 75 -5.69 -36.63 -3.35
C GLN A 75 -5.41 -35.38 -2.50
N LEU A 76 -5.56 -35.50 -1.18
CA LEU A 76 -5.20 -34.47 -0.21
C LEU A 76 -3.70 -34.48 0.13
N LYS A 77 -2.94 -35.43 -0.41
CA LYS A 77 -1.52 -35.66 -0.07
C LYS A 77 -1.29 -35.83 1.43
N TYR A 78 -2.26 -36.44 2.12
CA TYR A 78 -2.32 -36.61 3.58
C TYR A 78 -2.17 -35.30 4.36
N GLN A 79 -2.57 -34.19 3.76
CA GLN A 79 -2.48 -32.88 4.37
C GLN A 79 -3.84 -32.19 4.38
N THR A 80 -4.10 -31.44 5.44
CA THR A 80 -5.24 -30.50 5.48
C THR A 80 -4.71 -29.10 5.65
N LEU A 81 -5.21 -28.20 4.81
CA LEU A 81 -4.91 -26.80 4.87
C LEU A 81 -5.96 -26.10 5.72
N ILE A 82 -5.50 -25.32 6.70
CA ILE A 82 -6.33 -24.35 7.40
C ILE A 82 -5.66 -22.98 7.32
N GLY A 83 -6.45 -21.92 7.19
CA GLY A 83 -5.87 -20.59 7.21
C GLY A 83 -6.88 -19.47 7.04
N GLY A 84 -6.32 -18.27 6.90
CA GLY A 84 -7.05 -17.05 6.64
C GLY A 84 -6.32 -16.19 5.61
N SER A 85 -7.05 -15.21 5.09
CA SER A 85 -6.46 -14.15 4.31
C SER A 85 -7.04 -12.81 4.74
N GLY A 86 -6.21 -11.78 4.70
CA GLY A 86 -6.60 -10.42 5.00
C GLY A 86 -5.73 -9.42 4.25
N SER A 87 -5.73 -8.20 4.74
CA SER A 87 -5.00 -7.07 4.21
C SER A 87 -3.98 -6.56 5.21
N GLY A 88 -3.04 -5.75 4.76
CA GLY A 88 -2.11 -5.02 5.60
C GLY A 88 -1.60 -3.77 4.92
N ALA A 89 -0.80 -2.98 5.64
CA ALA A 89 -0.13 -1.81 5.10
C ALA A 89 1.35 -1.81 5.46
N ILE A 90 2.20 -1.61 4.46
CA ILE A 90 3.64 -1.38 4.67
C ILE A 90 3.83 -0.01 5.31
N ILE A 91 4.50 0.05 6.47
CA ILE A 91 4.72 1.27 7.26
C ILE A 91 6.19 1.72 7.27
N SER A 92 7.10 0.89 6.74
CA SER A 92 8.53 1.16 6.72
C SER A 92 9.17 0.61 5.44
N ALA A 93 10.11 1.36 4.86
CA ALA A 93 10.69 1.07 3.54
C ALA A 93 11.56 -0.20 3.52
N ASP A 94 11.90 -0.73 4.69
CA ASP A 94 12.60 -1.99 4.93
C ASP A 94 11.66 -3.18 5.22
N GLY A 95 10.34 -3.00 5.07
CA GLY A 95 9.39 -4.10 4.95
C GLY A 95 8.59 -4.47 6.18
N TYR A 96 8.40 -3.54 7.11
CA TYR A 96 7.45 -3.73 8.22
C TYR A 96 6.03 -3.41 7.78
N ILE A 97 5.11 -4.33 8.04
CA ILE A 97 3.70 -4.28 7.70
C ILE A 97 2.89 -4.34 8.98
N VAL A 98 1.85 -3.52 9.08
CA VAL A 98 0.82 -3.63 10.12
C VAL A 98 -0.41 -4.32 9.56
N THR A 99 -1.02 -5.19 10.37
CA THR A 99 -2.28 -5.90 10.08
C THR A 99 -2.97 -6.24 11.40
N ASN A 100 -4.13 -6.90 11.35
CA ASN A 100 -4.77 -7.43 12.54
C ASN A 100 -4.11 -8.72 13.02
N ALA A 101 -4.30 -9.05 14.29
CA ALA A 101 -3.79 -10.30 14.85
C ALA A 101 -4.52 -11.52 14.28
N HIS A 102 -5.84 -11.44 14.14
CA HIS A 102 -6.64 -12.56 13.58
C HIS A 102 -6.27 -12.87 12.12
N VAL A 103 -5.69 -11.92 11.36
CA VAL A 103 -5.23 -12.17 9.98
C VAL A 103 -4.02 -13.09 9.94
N VAL A 104 -3.24 -13.15 11.03
CA VAL A 104 -2.00 -13.96 11.14
C VAL A 104 -2.01 -14.89 12.36
N GLU A 105 -3.20 -15.33 12.77
CA GLU A 105 -3.38 -16.13 13.97
C GLU A 105 -2.88 -17.57 13.81
N TYR A 106 -2.99 -18.17 12.63
CA TYR A 106 -2.52 -19.53 12.35
C TYR A 106 -1.00 -19.65 12.46
N GLY A 107 -0.26 -18.55 12.32
CA GLY A 107 1.16 -18.47 12.63
C GLY A 107 1.50 -18.48 14.13
N LYS A 108 0.52 -18.31 15.02
CA LYS A 108 0.70 -18.17 16.49
C LYS A 108 -0.17 -19.08 17.37
N MET A 109 -1.23 -19.67 16.83
CA MET A 109 -2.10 -20.63 17.54
C MET A 109 -1.32 -21.82 18.10
N ALA A 110 -1.81 -22.45 19.17
CA ALA A 110 -1.19 -23.67 19.68
C ALA A 110 -1.28 -24.82 18.67
N ASP A 111 -0.30 -25.73 18.68
CA ASP A 111 -0.28 -26.88 17.76
C ASP A 111 -1.56 -27.71 17.85
N GLN A 112 -2.08 -27.93 19.07
CA GLN A 112 -3.33 -28.67 19.28
C GLN A 112 -4.53 -27.95 18.65
N GLU A 113 -4.64 -26.63 18.79
CA GLU A 113 -5.76 -25.86 18.23
C GLU A 113 -5.74 -25.90 16.68
N VAL A 114 -4.55 -25.83 16.09
CA VAL A 114 -4.36 -25.98 14.64
C VAL A 114 -4.70 -27.40 14.19
N ALA A 115 -4.23 -28.41 14.91
CA ALA A 115 -4.54 -29.81 14.60
C ALA A 115 -6.04 -30.08 14.72
N ASP A 116 -6.71 -29.59 15.75
CA ASP A 116 -8.14 -29.77 15.97
C ASP A 116 -8.96 -29.12 14.85
N ALA A 117 -8.62 -27.88 14.45
CA ALA A 117 -9.30 -27.18 13.36
C ALA A 117 -9.10 -27.90 12.01
N ALA A 118 -7.87 -28.35 11.73
CA ALA A 118 -7.58 -29.12 10.53
C ALA A 118 -8.28 -30.48 10.55
N PHE A 119 -8.40 -31.10 11.73
CA PHE A 119 -9.13 -32.35 11.90
C PHE A 119 -10.62 -32.17 11.56
N GLN A 120 -11.29 -31.13 12.07
CA GLN A 120 -12.69 -30.87 11.72
C GLN A 120 -12.86 -30.67 10.21
N GLN A 121 -11.93 -29.95 9.56
CA GLN A 121 -11.96 -29.77 8.11
C GLN A 121 -11.81 -31.08 7.35
N LEU A 122 -10.90 -31.96 7.80
CA LEU A 122 -10.76 -33.31 7.26
C LEU A 122 -12.05 -34.13 7.44
N VAL A 123 -12.70 -34.05 8.61
CA VAL A 123 -13.99 -34.69 8.87
C VAL A 123 -15.05 -34.20 7.88
N THR A 124 -15.16 -32.89 7.66
CA THR A 124 -16.11 -32.32 6.69
C THR A 124 -15.84 -32.81 5.27
N ILE A 125 -14.58 -32.85 4.84
CA ILE A 125 -14.20 -33.35 3.50
C ILE A 125 -14.60 -34.82 3.35
N MET A 126 -14.33 -35.65 4.36
CA MET A 126 -14.65 -37.07 4.34
C MET A 126 -16.16 -37.31 4.38
N ALA A 127 -16.89 -36.59 5.25
CA ALA A 127 -18.35 -36.68 5.33
C ALA A 127 -19.01 -36.34 3.98
N ASP A 128 -18.57 -35.27 3.33
CA ASP A 128 -19.05 -34.84 2.01
C ASP A 128 -18.69 -35.86 0.92
N HIS A 129 -17.43 -36.33 0.87
CA HIS A 129 -17.01 -37.30 -0.14
C HIS A 129 -17.79 -38.62 -0.06
N PHE A 130 -17.95 -39.17 1.15
CA PHE A 130 -18.62 -40.44 1.38
C PHE A 130 -20.14 -40.31 1.53
N GLN A 131 -20.68 -39.09 1.51
CA GLN A 131 -22.10 -38.79 1.70
C GLN A 131 -22.66 -39.40 3.02
N VAL A 132 -21.86 -39.33 4.08
CA VAL A 132 -22.22 -39.78 5.44
C VAL A 132 -22.43 -38.58 6.36
N ASP A 133 -23.11 -38.77 7.49
CA ASP A 133 -23.23 -37.71 8.48
C ASP A 133 -21.88 -37.39 9.15
N TYR A 134 -21.77 -36.15 9.63
CA TYR A 134 -20.56 -35.63 10.26
C TYR A 134 -20.04 -36.53 11.39
N ASN A 135 -20.93 -37.02 12.26
CA ASN A 135 -20.54 -37.81 13.42
C ASN A 135 -20.02 -39.19 13.01
N THR A 136 -20.58 -39.80 11.96
CA THR A 136 -20.05 -41.05 11.40
C THR A 136 -18.62 -40.88 10.89
N ALA A 137 -18.35 -39.82 10.11
CA ALA A 137 -16.99 -39.51 9.64
C ALA A 137 -16.05 -39.18 10.81
N TYR A 138 -16.51 -38.37 11.77
CA TYR A 138 -15.76 -37.99 12.97
C TYR A 138 -15.30 -39.21 13.77
N ASN A 139 -16.23 -40.11 14.10
CA ASN A 139 -15.95 -41.29 14.91
C ASN A 139 -14.97 -42.25 14.22
N TYR A 140 -15.05 -42.36 12.90
CA TYR A 140 -14.08 -43.14 12.13
C TYR A 140 -12.69 -42.49 12.18
N LEU A 141 -12.60 -41.20 11.85
CA LEU A 141 -11.32 -40.51 11.77
C LEU A 141 -10.65 -40.41 13.14
N VAL A 142 -11.37 -40.15 14.22
CA VAL A 142 -10.78 -40.02 15.56
C VAL A 142 -10.14 -41.34 16.03
N ALA A 143 -10.64 -42.48 15.57
CA ALA A 143 -10.12 -43.79 15.92
C ALA A 143 -8.82 -44.15 15.17
N TYR A 144 -8.63 -43.59 13.97
CA TYR A 144 -7.60 -44.06 13.03
C TYR A 144 -6.63 -42.99 12.55
N THR A 145 -6.78 -41.74 12.98
CA THR A 145 -5.92 -40.63 12.54
C THR A 145 -5.13 -40.02 13.69
N GLN A 146 -3.93 -39.57 13.36
CA GLN A 146 -3.13 -38.72 14.21
C GLN A 146 -2.39 -37.69 13.35
N TYR A 147 -2.27 -36.46 13.82
CA TYR A 147 -1.45 -35.47 13.13
C TYR A 147 0.04 -35.79 13.36
N THR A 148 0.87 -35.57 12.34
CA THR A 148 2.31 -35.88 12.36
C THR A 148 3.17 -34.63 12.36
N GLU A 149 2.79 -33.63 11.57
CA GLU A 149 3.52 -32.39 11.39
C GLU A 149 2.56 -31.21 11.19
N ILE A 150 3.02 -30.02 11.55
CA ILE A 150 2.32 -28.76 11.31
C ILE A 150 3.31 -27.79 10.69
N ASN A 151 3.09 -27.45 9.42
CA ASN A 151 3.91 -26.52 8.66
C ASN A 151 3.16 -25.18 8.54
N ARG A 152 3.65 -24.14 9.22
CA ARG A 152 3.02 -22.81 9.28
C ARG A 152 3.67 -21.88 8.26
N VAL A 153 2.85 -21.14 7.54
CA VAL A 153 3.30 -20.27 6.46
C VAL A 153 2.51 -18.96 6.48
N THR A 154 3.23 -17.86 6.54
CA THR A 154 2.68 -16.52 6.31
C THR A 154 3.27 -15.98 5.01
N LYS A 155 2.42 -15.67 4.02
CA LYS A 155 2.80 -15.03 2.76
C LYS A 155 2.22 -13.63 2.68
N VAL A 156 2.98 -12.72 2.06
CA VAL A 156 2.54 -11.38 1.72
C VAL A 156 2.59 -11.21 0.21
N ILE A 157 1.48 -10.81 -0.38
CA ILE A 157 1.37 -10.49 -1.80
C ILE A 157 1.37 -8.97 -1.95
N LEU A 158 2.35 -8.47 -2.69
CA LEU A 158 2.47 -7.05 -3.00
C LEU A 158 1.54 -6.68 -4.16
N PRO A 159 1.13 -5.40 -4.29
CA PRO A 159 0.32 -4.94 -5.43
C PRO A 159 0.91 -5.21 -6.82
N GLY A 160 2.22 -5.42 -6.91
CA GLY A 160 2.90 -5.79 -8.16
C GLY A 160 2.81 -7.29 -8.51
N GLY A 161 2.19 -8.10 -7.65
CA GLY A 161 2.08 -9.56 -7.78
C GLY A 161 3.22 -10.34 -7.11
N ASP A 162 4.26 -9.67 -6.61
CA ASP A 162 5.35 -10.33 -5.88
C ASP A 162 4.85 -10.97 -4.59
N VAL A 163 5.42 -12.14 -4.28
CA VAL A 163 5.03 -12.95 -3.13
C VAL A 163 6.25 -13.15 -2.26
N LEU A 164 6.13 -12.77 -1.00
CA LEU A 164 7.23 -12.80 -0.04
C LEU A 164 6.82 -13.56 1.21
N ASP A 165 7.80 -14.21 1.85
CA ASP A 165 7.64 -14.77 3.18
C ASP A 165 7.50 -13.65 4.22
N GLY A 166 6.48 -13.78 5.07
CA GLY A 166 6.22 -12.89 6.18
C GLY A 166 6.68 -13.50 7.51
N GLU A 167 7.37 -12.73 8.34
CA GLU A 167 7.72 -13.11 9.70
C GLU A 167 6.94 -12.25 10.71
N ILE A 168 6.19 -12.88 11.61
CA ILE A 168 5.41 -12.16 12.64
C ILE A 168 6.35 -11.68 13.77
N LYS A 169 6.54 -10.37 13.86
CA LYS A 169 7.45 -9.69 14.81
C LYS A 169 6.80 -9.31 16.13
N SER A 170 5.50 -9.04 16.13
CA SER A 170 4.71 -8.80 17.33
C SER A 170 3.28 -9.22 17.08
N TYR A 171 2.60 -9.73 18.10
CA TYR A 171 1.25 -10.29 17.98
C TYR A 171 0.43 -9.94 19.22
N GLY A 172 -0.73 -9.32 19.02
CA GLY A 172 -1.73 -9.10 20.06
C GLY A 172 -2.78 -10.21 20.09
N ALA A 173 -3.59 -10.27 21.15
CA ALA A 173 -4.72 -11.18 21.17
C ALA A 173 -5.79 -10.72 20.14
N PRO A 174 -6.46 -11.64 19.43
CA PRO A 174 -7.57 -11.33 18.53
C PRO A 174 -8.68 -10.51 19.19
N ILE A 175 -9.58 -9.90 18.41
CA ILE A 175 -10.44 -8.81 18.89
C ILE A 175 -11.40 -9.19 20.04
N ASN A 176 -11.85 -10.44 20.07
CA ASN A 176 -12.67 -11.02 21.14
C ASN A 176 -11.89 -11.23 22.44
N GLN A 177 -10.55 -11.23 22.37
CA GLN A 177 -9.64 -11.58 23.46
C GLN A 177 -8.69 -10.42 23.85
N GLY A 178 -8.52 -9.39 23.02
CA GLY A 178 -7.68 -8.26 23.35
C GLY A 178 -7.51 -7.22 22.25
N LYS A 179 -6.26 -6.88 21.94
CA LYS A 179 -5.87 -5.82 21.00
C LYS A 179 -5.45 -6.45 19.69
N ASP A 180 -6.37 -6.45 18.73
CA ASP A 180 -6.25 -7.15 17.46
C ASP A 180 -5.28 -6.48 16.47
N ALA A 181 -3.99 -6.49 16.79
CA ALA A 181 -2.95 -5.89 15.97
C ALA A 181 -1.70 -6.77 15.93
N SER A 182 -1.05 -6.77 14.78
CA SER A 182 0.16 -7.53 14.52
C SER A 182 1.11 -6.76 13.61
N VAL A 183 2.40 -7.10 13.70
CA VAL A 183 3.44 -6.57 12.81
C VAL A 183 4.11 -7.75 12.11
N VAL A 184 4.13 -7.69 10.78
CA VAL A 184 4.78 -8.68 9.92
C VAL A 184 5.98 -8.03 9.23
N LYS A 185 7.07 -8.77 9.09
CA LYS A 185 8.27 -8.35 8.37
C LYS A 185 8.42 -9.16 7.08
N ILE A 186 8.63 -8.46 5.97
CA ILE A 186 9.04 -9.03 4.68
C ILE A 186 10.43 -8.51 4.30
N GLU A 187 11.17 -9.26 3.48
CA GLU A 187 12.44 -8.77 2.94
C GLU A 187 12.23 -7.77 1.79
N GLY A 188 12.94 -6.65 1.83
CA GLY A 188 12.81 -5.61 0.82
C GLY A 188 13.53 -4.32 1.19
N LYS A 189 13.69 -3.43 0.20
CA LYS A 189 14.27 -2.09 0.36
C LYS A 189 13.50 -1.11 -0.50
N ASN A 190 13.40 0.14 -0.02
CA ASN A 190 12.66 1.20 -0.70
C ASN A 190 11.21 0.79 -1.02
N LEU A 191 10.61 -0.06 -0.19
CA LEU A 191 9.22 -0.44 -0.35
C LEU A 191 8.32 0.80 -0.23
N PRO A 192 7.19 0.86 -0.95
CA PRO A 192 6.19 1.89 -0.71
C PRO A 192 5.65 1.84 0.72
N THR A 193 5.32 2.97 1.32
CA THR A 193 4.90 3.04 2.74
C THR A 193 3.71 3.96 2.97
N ILE A 194 2.89 3.69 3.98
CA ILE A 194 1.89 4.65 4.49
C ILE A 194 2.28 5.07 5.91
N PRO A 195 2.37 6.39 6.19
CA PRO A 195 2.71 6.87 7.53
C PRO A 195 1.59 6.57 8.54
N LEU A 196 1.97 6.21 9.76
CA LEU A 196 1.05 6.14 10.89
C LEU A 196 0.67 7.56 11.36
N GLY A 197 -0.62 7.80 11.51
CA GLY A 197 -1.20 9.05 12.02
C GLY A 197 -1.32 9.03 13.54
N ASP A 198 -2.29 9.75 14.08
CA ASP A 198 -2.65 9.73 15.50
C ASP A 198 -4.16 9.54 15.65
N SER A 199 -4.58 8.50 16.38
CA SER A 199 -6.00 8.25 16.62
C SER A 199 -6.60 9.14 17.71
N SER A 200 -5.81 9.89 18.48
CA SER A 200 -6.35 10.88 19.43
C SER A 200 -6.92 12.12 18.75
N ASP A 201 -6.49 12.38 17.51
CA ASP A 201 -6.89 13.55 16.73
C ASP A 201 -8.16 13.27 15.90
N VAL A 202 -8.65 12.03 15.91
CA VAL A 202 -9.80 11.59 15.13
C VAL A 202 -11.09 12.06 15.78
N GLN A 203 -12.01 12.59 14.98
CA GLN A 203 -13.32 13.05 15.41
C GLN A 203 -14.46 12.34 14.67
N ASN A 204 -15.64 12.31 15.28
CA ASN A 204 -16.85 11.86 14.59
C ASN A 204 -17.06 12.70 13.33
N GLN A 205 -17.51 12.05 12.25
CA GLN A 205 -17.72 12.62 10.92
C GLN A 205 -16.45 12.94 10.11
N ASP A 206 -15.25 12.67 10.65
CA ASP A 206 -14.04 12.75 9.83
C ASP A 206 -14.15 11.82 8.61
N ASN A 207 -13.81 12.35 7.44
CA ASN A 207 -13.76 11.55 6.22
C ASN A 207 -12.60 10.56 6.27
N ILE A 208 -12.88 9.34 5.84
CA ILE A 208 -11.92 8.25 5.82
C ILE A 208 -12.00 7.46 4.52
N TRP A 209 -10.93 6.73 4.25
CA TRP A 209 -10.84 5.75 3.19
C TRP A 209 -10.31 4.45 3.76
N VAL A 210 -10.99 3.35 3.50
CA VAL A 210 -10.55 2.00 3.87
C VAL A 210 -10.02 1.33 2.62
N SER A 211 -8.81 0.80 2.68
CA SER A 211 -8.22 0.07 1.55
C SER A 211 -7.84 -1.36 1.94
N GLY A 212 -8.05 -2.30 1.02
CA GLY A 212 -7.77 -3.71 1.27
C GLY A 212 -8.10 -4.60 0.07
N TYR A 213 -7.99 -5.90 0.27
CA TYR A 213 -8.21 -6.97 -0.70
C TYR A 213 -9.47 -7.74 -0.33
N PRO A 214 -10.64 -7.40 -0.89
CA PRO A 214 -11.88 -8.09 -0.58
C PRO A 214 -11.86 -9.52 -1.11
N ALA A 215 -12.23 -10.51 -0.28
CA ALA A 215 -12.38 -11.91 -0.66
C ALA A 215 -13.47 -12.13 -1.73
N ALA A 216 -14.37 -11.16 -1.92
CA ALA A 216 -15.36 -11.17 -3.01
C ALA A 216 -14.73 -10.91 -4.40
N ALA A 217 -13.50 -10.37 -4.46
CA ALA A 217 -12.75 -10.25 -5.71
C ALA A 217 -12.25 -11.63 -6.21
N ASP A 218 -12.28 -12.65 -5.35
CA ASP A 218 -12.01 -14.06 -5.69
C ASP A 218 -13.28 -14.78 -6.21
N SER A 219 -14.20 -14.04 -6.83
CA SER A 219 -15.43 -14.60 -7.40
C SER A 219 -15.15 -15.28 -8.74
N ASP A 220 -15.80 -16.41 -9.02
CA ASP A 220 -15.74 -17.10 -10.33
C ASP A 220 -16.22 -16.23 -11.50
N LEU A 221 -16.88 -15.10 -11.22
CA LEU A 221 -17.31 -14.11 -12.20
C LEU A 221 -16.21 -13.10 -12.58
N LEU A 222 -15.11 -13.07 -11.85
CA LEU A 222 -13.99 -12.14 -12.03
C LEU A 222 -12.75 -12.89 -12.50
N SER A 223 -11.87 -12.18 -13.23
CA SER A 223 -10.59 -12.78 -13.62
C SER A 223 -9.72 -13.00 -12.37
N PRO A 224 -8.88 -14.05 -12.35
CA PRO A 224 -7.91 -14.29 -11.28
C PRO A 224 -7.09 -13.05 -10.90
N ASP A 225 -6.66 -12.25 -11.89
CA ASP A 225 -5.89 -11.01 -11.66
C ASP A 225 -6.66 -9.96 -10.83
N SER A 226 -8.00 -10.02 -10.80
CA SER A 226 -8.82 -9.11 -9.98
C SER A 226 -8.57 -9.29 -8.49
N SER A 227 -8.13 -10.48 -8.05
CA SER A 227 -7.75 -10.79 -6.67
C SER A 227 -6.50 -10.03 -6.19
N LEU A 228 -5.73 -9.46 -7.13
CA LEU A 228 -4.50 -8.70 -6.89
C LEU A 228 -4.72 -7.19 -6.91
N VAL A 229 -5.96 -6.74 -7.12
CA VAL A 229 -6.31 -5.32 -7.13
C VAL A 229 -6.95 -4.93 -5.79
N SER A 230 -6.29 -4.06 -5.04
CA SER A 230 -6.87 -3.50 -3.82
C SER A 230 -8.08 -2.61 -4.14
N THR A 231 -9.12 -2.69 -3.32
CA THR A 231 -10.26 -1.78 -3.34
C THR A 231 -10.05 -0.65 -2.34
N MET A 232 -10.60 0.54 -2.61
CA MET A 232 -10.66 1.64 -1.65
C MET A 232 -12.08 2.19 -1.52
N ASN A 233 -12.63 2.10 -0.31
CA ASN A 233 -13.99 2.52 0.01
C ASN A 233 -13.97 3.78 0.87
N ALA A 234 -14.70 4.81 0.44
CA ALA A 234 -14.90 6.03 1.22
C ALA A 234 -15.93 5.82 2.33
N GLY A 235 -15.79 6.56 3.42
CA GLY A 235 -16.75 6.64 4.51
C GLY A 235 -16.37 7.70 5.52
N GLN A 236 -16.93 7.60 6.71
CA GLN A 236 -16.74 8.52 7.82
C GLN A 236 -16.60 7.77 9.15
N ILE A 237 -15.97 8.44 10.10
CA ILE A 237 -15.99 8.03 11.50
C ILE A 237 -17.39 8.22 12.07
N SER A 238 -17.95 7.13 12.59
CA SER A 238 -19.27 7.13 13.23
C SER A 238 -19.16 7.36 14.74
N ALA A 239 -18.16 6.77 15.40
CA ALA A 239 -17.92 6.94 16.83
C ALA A 239 -16.45 6.63 17.20
N THR A 240 -15.85 7.41 18.09
CA THR A 240 -14.46 7.21 18.57
C THR A 240 -14.36 6.53 19.93
N ASP A 241 -15.44 6.52 20.71
CA ASP A 241 -15.41 6.15 22.14
C ASP A 241 -15.96 4.75 22.43
N LYS A 242 -16.02 3.89 21.41
CA LYS A 242 -16.49 2.51 21.53
C LYS A 242 -15.38 1.62 22.11
N LYS A 243 -15.81 0.56 22.82
CA LYS A 243 -14.93 -0.47 23.37
C LYS A 243 -15.51 -1.84 23.11
N THR A 244 -14.65 -2.85 22.99
CA THR A 244 -15.06 -4.25 23.05
C THR A 244 -15.48 -4.62 24.47
N ASP A 245 -16.08 -5.80 24.65
CA ASP A 245 -16.43 -6.33 25.98
C ASP A 245 -15.21 -6.50 26.88
N GLN A 246 -14.04 -6.76 26.29
CA GLN A 246 -12.75 -6.81 26.99
C GLN A 246 -12.15 -5.42 27.28
N GLY A 247 -12.84 -4.35 26.90
CA GLY A 247 -12.43 -2.97 27.15
C GLY A 247 -11.44 -2.38 26.15
N SER A 248 -11.05 -3.10 25.10
CA SER A 248 -10.16 -2.61 24.05
C SER A 248 -10.84 -1.48 23.26
N PRO A 249 -10.18 -0.34 23.01
CA PRO A 249 -10.76 0.76 22.24
C PRO A 249 -10.93 0.38 20.77
N VAL A 250 -12.04 0.79 20.17
CA VAL A 250 -12.35 0.59 18.75
C VAL A 250 -12.99 1.86 18.17
N ILE A 251 -12.72 2.12 16.89
CA ILE A 251 -13.33 3.23 16.14
C ILE A 251 -14.43 2.66 15.28
N GLN A 252 -15.67 3.15 15.43
CA GLN A 252 -16.77 2.77 14.56
C GLN A 252 -16.72 3.61 13.27
N ILE A 253 -16.89 2.95 12.13
CA ILE A 253 -16.85 3.55 10.80
C ILE A 253 -18.03 3.06 9.94
N ASN A 254 -18.42 3.87 8.96
CA ASN A 254 -19.49 3.51 8.02
C ASN A 254 -19.00 3.20 6.60
N ALA A 255 -17.69 3.20 6.37
CA ALA A 255 -17.12 2.79 5.09
C ALA A 255 -17.48 1.33 4.79
N ALA A 256 -17.82 1.03 3.54
CA ALA A 256 -18.12 -0.34 3.12
C ALA A 256 -16.91 -1.26 3.35
N ALA A 257 -17.16 -2.43 3.91
CA ALA A 257 -16.15 -3.44 4.21
C ALA A 257 -16.73 -4.84 3.97
N THR A 258 -15.91 -5.71 3.39
CA THR A 258 -16.20 -7.14 3.20
C THR A 258 -15.06 -7.99 3.77
N HIS A 259 -15.29 -9.30 3.88
CA HIS A 259 -14.24 -10.27 4.25
C HIS A 259 -12.99 -10.08 3.39
N GLY A 260 -11.79 -10.23 3.97
CA GLY A 260 -10.50 -9.98 3.30
C GLY A 260 -9.97 -8.55 3.43
N ASN A 261 -10.82 -7.53 3.66
CA ASN A 261 -10.33 -6.17 3.94
C ASN A 261 -9.79 -6.01 5.37
N SER A 262 -10.08 -6.96 6.27
CA SER A 262 -9.57 -6.94 7.65
C SER A 262 -8.04 -6.86 7.67
N GLY A 263 -7.50 -6.04 8.57
CA GLY A 263 -6.09 -5.65 8.63
C GLY A 263 -5.72 -4.51 7.67
N GLY A 264 -6.60 -4.15 6.74
CA GLY A 264 -6.41 -3.04 5.81
C GLY A 264 -6.44 -1.67 6.49
N PRO A 265 -5.67 -0.68 5.99
CA PRO A 265 -5.57 0.62 6.62
C PRO A 265 -6.85 1.45 6.46
N VAL A 266 -7.27 2.07 7.57
CA VAL A 266 -8.20 3.21 7.59
C VAL A 266 -7.38 4.49 7.52
N ILE A 267 -7.56 5.25 6.46
CA ILE A 267 -6.71 6.38 6.06
C ILE A 267 -7.49 7.69 6.20
N ASN A 268 -6.87 8.69 6.81
CA ASN A 268 -7.42 10.04 6.90
C ASN A 268 -7.10 10.89 5.66
N GLU A 269 -7.64 12.11 5.61
CA GLU A 269 -7.40 13.08 4.53
C GLU A 269 -5.94 13.45 4.27
N LYS A 270 -5.06 13.22 5.26
CA LYS A 270 -3.60 13.48 5.17
C LYS A 270 -2.84 12.30 4.55
N GLY A 271 -3.50 11.19 4.26
CA GLY A 271 -2.88 9.96 3.77
C GLY A 271 -2.15 9.19 4.88
N GLN A 272 -2.63 9.30 6.12
CA GLN A 272 -2.05 8.62 7.28
C GLN A 272 -3.01 7.53 7.78
N ILE A 273 -2.47 6.41 8.22
CA ILE A 273 -3.25 5.35 8.88
C ILE A 273 -3.73 5.87 10.24
N ILE A 274 -5.03 5.86 10.48
CA ILE A 274 -5.66 6.19 11.78
C ILE A 274 -6.27 4.96 12.46
N GLY A 275 -6.38 3.84 11.76
CA GLY A 275 -6.74 2.54 12.32
C GLY A 275 -6.58 1.40 11.32
N LEU A 276 -6.84 0.18 11.76
CA LEU A 276 -6.91 -1.03 10.91
C LEU A 276 -8.33 -1.59 10.98
N LEU A 277 -8.99 -1.73 9.84
CA LEU A 277 -10.32 -2.36 9.77
C LEU A 277 -10.23 -3.77 10.36
N THR A 278 -11.08 -4.14 11.31
CA THR A 278 -11.02 -5.46 11.99
C THR A 278 -12.29 -6.28 11.79
N PHE A 279 -13.35 -5.98 12.53
CA PHE A 279 -14.59 -6.75 12.55
C PHE A 279 -15.78 -5.88 12.16
N ARG A 280 -16.85 -6.55 11.72
CA ARG A 280 -18.18 -5.95 11.57
C ARG A 280 -19.01 -6.24 12.81
N GLY A 281 -19.96 -5.37 13.14
CA GLY A 281 -21.00 -5.77 14.09
C GLY A 281 -21.87 -6.92 13.56
N ASP A 282 -22.60 -7.51 14.49
CA ASP A 282 -23.39 -8.73 14.29
C ASP A 282 -24.40 -8.62 13.15
N THR A 283 -24.77 -9.77 12.60
CA THR A 283 -25.88 -9.88 11.64
C THR A 283 -27.21 -9.64 12.36
N VAL A 284 -28.13 -8.96 11.69
CA VAL A 284 -29.52 -8.84 12.14
C VAL A 284 -30.38 -9.63 11.16
N ASN A 285 -31.10 -10.65 11.64
CA ASN A 285 -31.89 -11.58 10.81
C ASN A 285 -31.06 -12.31 9.73
N GLY A 286 -29.82 -12.70 10.04
CA GLY A 286 -28.91 -13.33 9.08
C GLY A 286 -28.48 -12.40 7.94
N GLN A 287 -28.75 -11.09 8.06
CA GLN A 287 -28.31 -10.07 7.11
C GLN A 287 -27.25 -9.17 7.72
N GLU A 288 -26.29 -8.83 6.89
CA GLU A 288 -25.16 -7.98 7.22
C GLU A 288 -25.63 -6.54 7.49
N VAL A 289 -25.31 -5.98 8.67
CA VAL A 289 -25.55 -4.55 8.92
C VAL A 289 -24.47 -3.73 8.21
N GLN A 290 -24.78 -3.30 6.98
CA GLN A 290 -23.92 -2.41 6.21
C GLN A 290 -23.72 -1.07 6.93
N GLY A 291 -22.50 -0.54 6.87
CA GLY A 291 -22.15 0.74 7.52
C GLY A 291 -21.95 0.68 9.04
N PHE A 292 -21.83 -0.52 9.62
CA PHE A 292 -21.55 -0.72 11.04
C PHE A 292 -20.27 -1.56 11.23
N ASN A 293 -19.13 -0.95 10.89
CA ASN A 293 -17.81 -1.58 10.91
C ASN A 293 -16.93 -0.98 12.01
N PHE A 294 -15.90 -1.72 12.43
CA PHE A 294 -14.97 -1.28 13.47
C PHE A 294 -13.52 -1.36 13.02
N ALA A 295 -12.70 -0.43 13.53
CA ALA A 295 -11.27 -0.38 13.32
C ALA A 295 -10.50 -0.34 14.64
N VAL A 296 -9.36 -1.02 14.68
CA VAL A 296 -8.39 -0.91 15.77
C VAL A 296 -7.67 0.45 15.65
N PRO A 297 -7.71 1.32 16.67
CA PRO A 297 -7.07 2.64 16.60
C PRO A 297 -5.56 2.55 16.33
N VAL A 298 -5.00 3.45 15.52
CA VAL A 298 -3.57 3.42 15.19
C VAL A 298 -2.67 3.56 16.42
N ASN A 299 -3.11 4.23 17.49
CA ASN A 299 -2.31 4.29 18.72
C ASN A 299 -2.20 2.93 19.41
N THR A 300 -3.22 2.07 19.32
CA THR A 300 -3.13 0.66 19.72
C THR A 300 -2.12 -0.08 18.85
N VAL A 301 -2.16 0.12 17.54
CA VAL A 301 -1.22 -0.49 16.58
C VAL A 301 0.22 -0.07 16.87
N LYS A 302 0.45 1.21 17.21
CA LYS A 302 1.78 1.74 17.58
C LYS A 302 2.40 1.01 18.77
N GLU A 303 1.60 0.49 19.71
CA GLU A 303 2.13 -0.33 20.81
C GLU A 303 2.87 -1.56 20.28
N PHE A 304 2.30 -2.25 19.30
CA PHE A 304 2.88 -3.43 18.67
C PHE A 304 4.05 -3.09 17.73
N VAL A 305 3.94 -1.98 16.99
CA VAL A 305 5.05 -1.43 16.20
C VAL A 305 6.28 -1.15 17.09
N ASN A 306 6.06 -0.59 18.29
CA ASN A 306 7.13 -0.37 19.25
C ASN A 306 7.69 -1.68 19.83
N GLN A 307 6.84 -2.67 20.14
CA GLN A 307 7.27 -4.00 20.59
C GLN A 307 8.12 -4.72 19.54
N ALA A 308 7.76 -4.60 18.26
CA ALA A 308 8.51 -5.15 17.14
C ALA A 308 9.84 -4.40 16.85
N GLY A 309 10.15 -3.33 17.59
CA GLY A 309 11.40 -2.57 17.45
C GLY A 309 11.51 -1.79 16.15
N VAL A 310 10.38 -1.47 15.51
CA VAL A 310 10.37 -0.82 14.19
C VAL A 310 10.85 0.62 14.29
N ARG A 311 11.74 1.01 13.39
CA ARG A 311 12.12 2.41 13.18
C ARG A 311 11.47 2.91 11.91
N ASN A 312 10.71 4.00 11.97
CA ASN A 312 10.08 4.57 10.79
C ASN A 312 11.15 4.99 9.77
N THR A 313 11.23 4.27 8.64
CA THR A 313 12.13 4.63 7.54
C THR A 313 11.33 5.28 6.41
N LYS A 314 11.73 6.49 6.03
CA LYS A 314 11.11 7.20 4.90
C LYS A 314 11.39 6.44 3.61
N SER A 315 10.35 6.15 2.84
CA SER A 315 10.47 5.55 1.53
C SER A 315 10.80 6.60 0.47
N GLU A 316 11.99 6.50 -0.12
CA GLU A 316 12.38 7.33 -1.25
C GLU A 316 11.50 7.07 -2.47
N THR A 317 11.04 5.82 -2.63
CA THR A 317 10.03 5.42 -3.62
C THR A 317 8.76 6.25 -3.48
N ASN A 318 8.19 6.36 -2.27
CA ASN A 318 7.00 7.19 -2.05
C ASN A 318 7.22 8.66 -2.39
N ARG A 319 8.39 9.22 -2.03
CA ARG A 319 8.71 10.62 -2.30
C ARG A 319 8.74 10.88 -3.80
N LEU A 320 9.53 10.10 -4.54
CA LEU A 320 9.68 10.24 -5.98
C LEU A 320 8.37 9.96 -6.71
N TYR A 321 7.63 8.92 -6.32
CA TYR A 321 6.36 8.56 -6.93
C TYR A 321 5.32 9.66 -6.74
N LYS A 322 5.17 10.19 -5.51
CA LYS A 322 4.27 11.30 -5.22
C LYS A 322 4.62 12.57 -6.01
N GLU A 323 5.90 12.92 -6.09
CA GLU A 323 6.36 14.04 -6.93
C GLU A 323 6.02 13.82 -8.41
N GLY A 324 6.25 12.60 -8.92
CA GLY A 324 5.91 12.22 -10.29
C GLY A 324 4.42 12.36 -10.59
N LEU A 325 3.55 11.88 -9.70
CA LEU A 325 2.10 12.02 -9.82
C LEU A 325 1.64 13.48 -9.81
N GLU A 326 2.17 14.31 -8.91
CA GLU A 326 1.82 15.74 -8.84
C GLU A 326 2.24 16.49 -10.12
N LEU A 327 3.41 16.16 -10.68
CA LEU A 327 3.85 16.67 -11.98
C LEU A 327 2.96 16.18 -13.12
N TYR A 328 2.62 14.89 -13.12
CA TYR A 328 1.81 14.24 -14.14
C TYR A 328 0.40 14.87 -14.22
N TRP A 329 -0.29 15.01 -13.08
CA TRP A 329 -1.60 15.66 -13.05
C TRP A 329 -1.54 17.16 -13.37
N GLY A 330 -0.41 17.81 -13.07
CA GLY A 330 -0.16 19.19 -13.48
C GLY A 330 0.08 19.38 -14.98
N GLY A 331 0.31 18.29 -15.72
CA GLY A 331 0.62 18.29 -17.15
C GLY A 331 2.11 18.48 -17.46
N TYR A 332 3.00 18.27 -16.49
CA TYR A 332 4.47 18.35 -16.64
C TYR A 332 5.04 16.95 -16.91
N TYR A 333 4.58 16.32 -18.01
CA TYR A 333 4.86 14.92 -18.32
C TYR A 333 6.35 14.58 -18.46
N LYS A 334 7.17 15.54 -18.93
CA LYS A 334 8.62 15.36 -19.01
C LYS A 334 9.24 15.12 -17.63
N HIS A 335 8.99 16.02 -16.69
CA HIS A 335 9.49 15.90 -15.32
C HIS A 335 8.85 14.73 -14.58
N ALA A 336 7.57 14.44 -14.85
CA ALA A 336 6.91 13.27 -14.29
C ALA A 336 7.61 11.97 -14.71
N LEU A 337 7.95 11.84 -16.00
CA LEU A 337 8.69 10.69 -16.52
C LEU A 337 10.03 10.51 -15.79
N GLU A 338 10.81 11.57 -15.62
CA GLU A 338 12.09 11.51 -14.90
C GLU A 338 11.93 10.96 -13.47
N LYS A 339 10.84 11.31 -12.79
CA LYS A 339 10.52 10.79 -11.45
C LYS A 339 10.07 9.34 -11.49
N PHE A 340 9.21 8.96 -12.42
CA PHE A 340 8.74 7.58 -12.54
C PHE A 340 9.85 6.60 -12.94
N GLU A 341 10.76 7.01 -13.84
CA GLU A 341 11.96 6.23 -14.14
C GLU A 341 12.89 6.11 -12.93
N ALA A 342 12.99 7.17 -12.10
CA ALA A 342 13.76 7.10 -10.85
C ALA A 342 13.15 6.09 -9.88
N VAL A 343 11.81 6.05 -9.76
CA VAL A 343 11.11 5.00 -9.01
C VAL A 343 11.43 3.62 -9.57
N GLN A 344 11.30 3.43 -10.89
CA GLN A 344 11.59 2.15 -11.54
C GLN A 344 13.02 1.66 -11.28
N ARG A 345 14.00 2.58 -11.20
CA ARG A 345 15.40 2.23 -10.88
C ARG A 345 15.58 1.74 -9.44
N ILE A 346 14.89 2.32 -8.46
CA ILE A 346 15.06 1.99 -7.04
C ILE A 346 14.09 0.93 -6.52
N TYR A 347 12.97 0.74 -7.22
CA TYR A 347 11.94 -0.26 -6.93
C TYR A 347 11.27 -0.75 -8.23
N PRO A 348 11.91 -1.67 -8.98
CA PRO A 348 11.47 -2.10 -10.31
C PRO A 348 10.08 -2.75 -10.36
N ASN A 349 9.67 -3.39 -9.26
CA ASN A 349 8.40 -4.11 -9.14
C ASN A 349 7.25 -3.24 -8.61
N HIS A 350 7.38 -1.91 -8.71
CA HIS A 350 6.29 -1.00 -8.36
C HIS A 350 5.06 -1.25 -9.26
N SER A 351 3.88 -1.38 -8.65
CA SER A 351 2.65 -1.81 -9.34
C SER A 351 2.21 -0.85 -10.45
N GLU A 352 2.33 0.47 -10.22
CA GLU A 352 1.75 1.47 -11.14
C GLU A 352 2.74 2.08 -12.15
N ILE A 353 4.07 1.98 -11.94
CA ILE A 353 5.01 2.87 -12.65
C ILE A 353 5.12 2.60 -14.15
N LYS A 354 4.86 1.36 -14.60
CA LYS A 354 4.98 0.99 -16.01
C LYS A 354 3.95 1.76 -16.84
N GLU A 355 2.72 1.81 -16.32
CA GLU A 355 1.63 2.56 -16.93
C GLU A 355 1.93 4.07 -16.93
N TYR A 356 2.37 4.62 -15.80
CA TYR A 356 2.67 6.05 -15.71
C TYR A 356 3.85 6.50 -16.58
N ILE A 357 4.87 5.65 -16.77
CA ILE A 357 5.97 5.88 -17.72
C ILE A 357 5.40 5.94 -19.15
N SER A 358 4.70 4.89 -19.58
CA SER A 358 4.12 4.81 -20.93
C SER A 358 3.20 6.00 -21.23
N ASN A 359 2.31 6.35 -20.28
CA ASN A 359 1.39 7.47 -20.41
C ASN A 359 2.11 8.82 -20.45
N SER A 360 3.23 8.96 -19.75
CA SER A 360 4.04 10.19 -19.76
C SER A 360 4.80 10.35 -21.07
N GLU A 361 5.34 9.26 -21.62
CA GLU A 361 5.99 9.23 -22.93
C GLU A 361 5.03 9.62 -24.05
N GLU A 362 3.82 9.06 -24.06
CA GLU A 362 2.78 9.40 -25.06
C GLU A 362 2.43 10.90 -25.00
N LYS A 363 2.36 11.47 -23.80
CA LYS A 363 1.98 12.87 -23.56
C LYS A 363 3.15 13.85 -23.61
N MET A 364 4.37 13.38 -23.92
CA MET A 364 5.60 14.19 -23.88
C MET A 364 5.51 15.48 -24.71
N SER A 365 4.93 15.40 -25.92
CA SER A 365 4.75 16.55 -26.81
C SER A 365 3.81 17.63 -26.25
N LYS A 366 2.95 17.28 -25.29
CA LYS A 366 1.99 18.16 -24.62
C LYS A 366 2.48 18.63 -23.25
N SER A 367 3.72 18.29 -22.85
CA SER A 367 4.25 18.65 -21.54
C SER A 367 4.33 20.17 -21.38
N LYS A 368 3.77 20.68 -20.28
CA LYS A 368 3.95 22.07 -19.87
C LYS A 368 5.41 22.34 -19.55
N MET A 369 5.81 23.60 -19.73
CA MET A 369 7.14 24.08 -19.37
C MET A 369 7.19 24.48 -17.89
N LEU A 370 8.17 23.96 -17.17
CA LEU A 370 8.44 24.35 -15.79
C LEU A 370 9.41 25.54 -15.77
N TRP A 371 8.89 26.75 -15.57
CA TRP A 371 9.68 27.99 -15.66
C TRP A 371 10.81 28.09 -14.64
N SER A 372 10.73 27.35 -13.53
CA SER A 372 11.80 27.26 -12.55
C SER A 372 13.10 26.68 -13.13
N ASP A 373 13.04 25.86 -14.18
CA ASP A 373 14.23 25.33 -14.87
C ASP A 373 15.03 26.45 -15.54
N TYR A 374 14.39 27.58 -15.82
CA TYR A 374 14.97 28.75 -16.47
C TYR A 374 15.27 29.87 -15.48
N ALA A 375 15.17 29.62 -14.17
CA ALA A 375 15.37 30.63 -13.13
C ALA A 375 16.73 31.36 -13.27
N THR A 376 17.80 30.66 -13.62
CA THR A 376 19.12 31.28 -13.85
C THR A 376 19.09 32.30 -14.98
N PHE A 377 18.45 31.99 -16.12
CA PHE A 377 18.33 32.93 -17.24
C PHE A 377 17.51 34.16 -16.87
N PHE A 378 16.42 33.93 -16.12
CA PHE A 378 15.60 34.98 -15.58
C PHE A 378 16.37 35.88 -14.59
N TYR A 379 17.14 35.33 -13.64
CA TYR A 379 17.95 36.13 -12.72
C TYR A 379 19.01 36.97 -13.44
N ILE A 380 19.64 36.43 -14.48
CA ILE A 380 20.57 37.19 -15.32
C ILE A 380 19.83 38.33 -16.03
N GLY A 381 18.69 38.03 -16.67
CA GLY A 381 17.86 39.02 -17.36
C GLY A 381 17.35 40.11 -16.43
N ASP A 382 16.86 39.73 -15.25
CA ASP A 382 16.37 40.63 -14.21
C ASP A 382 17.49 41.51 -13.64
N GLY A 383 18.69 40.96 -13.47
CA GLY A 383 19.88 41.72 -13.09
C GLY A 383 20.25 42.79 -14.13
N VAL A 384 20.22 42.43 -15.42
CA VAL A 384 20.46 43.38 -16.52
C VAL A 384 19.35 44.43 -16.59
N ALA A 385 18.09 44.03 -16.49
CA ALA A 385 16.94 44.93 -16.49
C ALA A 385 17.00 45.91 -15.31
N GLY A 386 17.34 45.43 -14.11
CA GLY A 386 17.54 46.26 -12.92
C GLY A 386 18.66 47.28 -13.10
N LEU A 387 19.78 46.87 -13.69
CA LEU A 387 20.89 47.78 -14.03
C LEU A 387 20.45 48.86 -15.04
N LEU A 388 19.67 48.49 -16.07
CA LEU A 388 19.13 49.42 -17.05
C LEU A 388 18.16 50.43 -16.42
N VAL A 389 17.31 50.00 -15.48
CA VAL A 389 16.42 50.90 -14.71
C VAL A 389 17.26 51.90 -13.91
N LEU A 390 18.33 51.45 -13.24
CA LEU A 390 19.23 52.35 -12.52
C LEU A 390 19.89 53.36 -13.46
N ILE A 391 20.39 52.93 -14.63
CA ILE A 391 20.98 53.83 -15.63
C ILE A 391 19.96 54.87 -16.14
N LEU A 392 18.71 54.46 -16.40
CA LEU A 392 17.64 55.36 -16.85
C LEU A 392 17.27 56.38 -15.77
N LEU A 393 17.23 55.97 -14.50
CA LEU A 393 17.00 56.88 -13.38
C LEU A 393 18.14 57.88 -13.24
N VAL A 394 19.40 57.43 -13.32
CA VAL A 394 20.57 58.31 -13.33
C VAL A 394 20.52 59.28 -14.52
N PHE A 395 20.20 58.83 -15.73
CA PHE A 395 20.06 59.70 -16.91
C PHE A 395 18.95 60.77 -16.77
N THR A 396 17.88 60.42 -16.05
CA THR A 396 16.72 61.30 -15.84
C THR A 396 16.98 62.34 -14.76
N PHE A 397 17.69 61.97 -13.69
CA PHE A 397 17.83 62.78 -12.47
C PHE A 397 19.23 63.31 -12.19
N ALA A 398 20.29 62.80 -12.84
CA ALA A 398 21.64 63.36 -12.68
C ALA A 398 21.81 64.62 -13.53
N SER A 399 21.97 65.77 -12.86
CA SER A 399 22.65 66.94 -13.43
C SER A 399 24.16 66.66 -13.46
N SER A 400 24.85 67.26 -14.44
CA SER A 400 26.20 66.85 -14.82
C SER A 400 27.20 66.86 -13.66
N SER A 401 27.87 65.74 -13.45
CA SER A 401 29.25 65.71 -12.97
C SER A 401 29.99 64.61 -13.72
N LYS A 402 31.09 65.00 -14.35
CA LYS A 402 31.99 64.12 -15.11
C LYS A 402 32.74 63.22 -14.12
N ASN A 403 32.87 61.92 -14.42
CA ASN A 403 34.17 61.32 -14.75
C ASN A 403 34.14 59.81 -14.98
N LYS A 404 34.86 59.46 -16.07
CA LYS A 404 35.77 58.33 -16.37
C LYS A 404 35.31 56.87 -16.24
N ALA A 405 35.60 56.18 -17.35
CA ALA A 405 35.48 54.76 -17.62
C ALA A 405 36.58 53.91 -16.96
N ALA A 406 36.30 52.61 -16.80
CA ALA A 406 37.30 51.54 -16.82
C ALA A 406 36.66 50.23 -17.32
N ALA A 407 37.46 49.45 -18.04
CA ALA A 407 37.08 48.31 -18.89
C ALA A 407 37.01 46.96 -18.15
N ALA A 408 36.36 46.00 -18.80
CA ALA A 408 36.16 44.61 -18.39
C ALA A 408 37.37 43.70 -18.68
N VAL A 409 37.55 42.63 -17.89
CA VAL A 409 38.29 41.40 -18.28
C VAL A 409 37.75 40.17 -17.49
N LEU A 410 37.48 39.06 -18.20
CA LEU A 410 37.28 37.68 -17.71
C LEU A 410 38.61 36.89 -17.78
N PRO A 411 38.80 35.82 -17.01
CA PRO A 411 38.90 34.46 -17.61
C PRO A 411 38.24 33.36 -16.72
N ALA A 412 37.52 32.38 -17.26
CA ALA A 412 37.90 31.13 -17.99
C ALA A 412 38.28 29.93 -17.08
N ALA A 413 37.70 28.78 -17.43
CA ALA A 413 37.65 27.51 -16.71
C ALA A 413 38.87 26.58 -16.96
N GLY A 414 38.93 25.47 -16.21
CA GLY A 414 39.82 24.30 -16.43
C GLY A 414 39.34 23.03 -15.69
N PRO A 415 39.80 21.80 -16.05
CA PRO A 415 38.94 20.61 -16.23
C PRO A 415 39.34 19.29 -15.49
N GLY A 416 38.42 18.27 -15.52
CA GLY A 416 38.63 16.78 -15.51
C GLY A 416 38.92 16.08 -14.15
N VAL A 417 38.66 14.78 -13.83
CA VAL A 417 38.33 13.45 -14.46
C VAL A 417 37.99 12.45 -13.29
N ASP A 418 36.87 11.68 -13.22
CA ASP A 418 36.50 10.26 -13.59
C ASP A 418 36.68 9.10 -12.54
N MET A 419 35.81 8.06 -12.69
CA MET A 419 35.73 6.65 -12.16
C MET A 419 35.29 6.45 -10.69
N GLY A 420 34.36 5.58 -10.27
CA GLY A 420 33.83 4.24 -10.66
C GLY A 420 33.48 3.53 -9.31
N VAL A 421 32.42 2.73 -9.12
CA VAL A 421 32.36 1.25 -9.28
C VAL A 421 30.96 0.73 -8.88
N GLN A 422 30.49 -0.29 -9.60
CA GLN A 422 29.25 -1.06 -9.46
C GLN A 422 29.23 -2.01 -8.24
N GLY A 423 28.03 -2.30 -7.72
CA GLY A 423 27.76 -3.41 -6.79
C GLY A 423 26.59 -4.27 -7.31
N PRO A 424 26.57 -5.59 -7.00
CA PRO A 424 25.82 -6.58 -7.75
C PRO A 424 24.35 -6.70 -7.36
N THR A 425 23.57 -7.20 -8.33
CA THR A 425 22.19 -7.67 -8.25
C THR A 425 22.07 -8.93 -7.38
N PRO A 426 21.10 -9.01 -6.45
CA PRO A 426 20.66 -10.27 -5.88
C PRO A 426 19.65 -10.94 -6.81
N THR A 427 19.92 -12.19 -7.14
CA THR A 427 19.01 -13.12 -7.81
C THR A 427 17.89 -13.55 -6.87
N VAL A 428 16.66 -13.49 -7.35
CA VAL A 428 15.45 -14.01 -6.68
C VAL A 428 15.56 -15.55 -6.65
N PRO A 429 15.43 -16.18 -5.47
CA PRO A 429 15.33 -17.64 -5.37
C PRO A 429 14.00 -18.11 -5.97
N PRO A 430 13.95 -19.28 -6.62
CA PRO A 430 12.70 -19.84 -7.11
C PRO A 430 11.75 -20.11 -5.95
N THR A 431 10.49 -19.76 -6.19
CA THR A 431 9.34 -20.04 -5.33
C THR A 431 9.29 -21.53 -5.00
N PRO A 432 9.13 -21.92 -3.72
CA PRO A 432 8.86 -23.31 -3.35
C PRO A 432 7.58 -23.76 -4.07
N GLU A 433 7.61 -24.93 -4.70
CA GLU A 433 6.42 -25.57 -5.22
C GLU A 433 5.43 -25.74 -4.06
N MET A 434 4.28 -25.07 -4.14
CA MET A 434 3.18 -25.30 -3.22
C MET A 434 2.63 -26.68 -3.52
N ASN A 435 2.54 -27.53 -2.50
CA ASN A 435 2.05 -28.89 -2.65
C ASN A 435 0.51 -28.94 -2.73
N LEU A 436 -0.12 -28.01 -3.46
CA LEU A 436 -1.56 -27.95 -3.69
C LEU A 436 -1.95 -28.68 -4.98
N ASN A 437 -3.24 -28.87 -5.20
CA ASN A 437 -3.77 -29.30 -6.50
C ASN A 437 -4.02 -28.04 -7.35
N ASP A 438 -3.89 -28.16 -8.67
CA ASP A 438 -4.27 -27.10 -9.62
C ASP A 438 -5.81 -26.98 -9.62
N LEU A 439 -6.33 -26.06 -8.81
CA LEU A 439 -7.75 -25.86 -8.56
C LEU A 439 -8.38 -24.98 -9.66
N ASN A 440 -7.61 -24.05 -10.22
CA ASN A 440 -8.08 -23.16 -11.28
C ASN A 440 -7.96 -23.78 -12.70
N LYS A 441 -7.28 -24.92 -12.83
CA LYS A 441 -7.03 -25.69 -14.07
C LYS A 441 -6.22 -24.94 -15.11
N ASP A 442 -5.31 -24.06 -14.70
CA ASP A 442 -4.44 -23.30 -15.60
C ASP A 442 -3.13 -24.02 -15.96
N GLY A 443 -2.90 -25.20 -15.37
CA GLY A 443 -1.73 -26.04 -15.59
C GLY A 443 -0.54 -25.70 -14.69
N LYS A 444 -0.73 -24.86 -13.66
CA LYS A 444 0.26 -24.55 -12.62
C LYS A 444 -0.37 -24.75 -11.25
N VAL A 445 0.49 -24.96 -10.25
CA VAL A 445 0.09 -24.87 -8.84
C VAL A 445 0.70 -23.60 -8.27
N ASP A 446 -0.14 -22.58 -8.09
CA ASP A 446 0.30 -21.26 -7.66
C ASP A 446 -0.61 -20.66 -6.57
N ILE A 447 -0.45 -19.37 -6.30
CA ILE A 447 -1.15 -18.73 -5.19
C ILE A 447 -2.64 -18.62 -5.45
N GLN A 448 -3.05 -18.60 -6.70
CA GLN A 448 -4.44 -18.57 -7.03
C GLN A 448 -5.13 -19.83 -6.52
N ASP A 449 -4.48 -20.99 -6.58
CA ASP A 449 -5.00 -22.24 -6.03
C ASP A 449 -5.10 -22.18 -4.50
N LEU A 450 -4.10 -21.59 -3.83
CA LEU A 450 -4.14 -21.38 -2.38
C LEU A 450 -5.31 -20.46 -1.98
N LEU A 451 -5.53 -19.37 -2.73
CA LEU A 451 -6.63 -18.44 -2.50
C LEU A 451 -8.00 -19.11 -2.69
N ILE A 452 -8.14 -19.92 -3.73
CA ILE A 452 -9.36 -20.70 -4.00
C ILE A 452 -9.60 -21.70 -2.85
N ALA A 453 -8.57 -22.44 -2.43
CA ALA A 453 -8.67 -23.41 -1.34
C ALA A 453 -9.13 -22.77 -0.02
N LEU A 454 -8.55 -21.63 0.35
CA LEU A 454 -8.94 -20.87 1.55
C LEU A 454 -10.36 -20.33 1.47
N GLN A 455 -10.80 -19.90 0.29
CA GLN A 455 -12.15 -19.41 0.08
C GLN A 455 -13.19 -20.54 0.18
N GLU A 456 -12.90 -21.73 -0.36
CA GLU A 456 -13.77 -22.90 -0.23
C GLU A 456 -13.92 -23.32 1.24
N GLN A 457 -12.83 -23.29 2.02
CA GLN A 457 -12.87 -23.53 3.46
C GLN A 457 -13.81 -22.54 4.17
N GLN A 458 -13.67 -21.24 3.92
CA GLN A 458 -14.52 -20.20 4.53
C GLN A 458 -16.00 -20.34 4.13
N LYS A 459 -16.29 -20.69 2.87
CA LYS A 459 -17.67 -20.94 2.40
C LYS A 459 -18.31 -22.13 3.13
N LYS A 460 -17.54 -23.17 3.45
CA LYS A 460 -18.02 -24.34 4.21
C LYS A 460 -18.27 -24.00 5.68
N GLN A 461 -17.35 -23.31 6.34
CA GLN A 461 -17.52 -22.85 7.73
C GLN A 461 -18.75 -21.94 7.91
N ASN A 462 -19.03 -21.05 6.95
CA ASN A 462 -20.18 -20.15 7.01
C ASN A 462 -21.54 -20.84 6.77
N LYS A 463 -21.58 -22.04 6.16
CA LYS A 463 -22.81 -22.81 6.00
C LYS A 463 -23.21 -23.50 7.31
N ASP A 464 -22.24 -23.99 8.07
CA ASP A 464 -22.49 -24.71 9.32
C ASP A 464 -22.84 -23.77 10.49
N GLY A 465 -22.35 -22.52 10.47
CA GLY A 465 -22.70 -21.49 11.47
C GLY A 465 -24.11 -20.87 11.33
N ASN A 466 -24.84 -21.22 10.26
CA ASN A 466 -26.24 -20.77 10.03
C ASN A 466 -27.27 -21.85 10.40
N SER A 467 -26.82 -22.98 10.98
CA SER A 467 -27.66 -24.12 11.39
C SER A 467 -27.89 -24.26 12.90
N GLU A 468 -27.51 -23.28 13.71
CA GLU A 468 -27.86 -23.22 15.15
C GLU A 468 -28.87 -22.13 15.49
#